data_AF-A0A0C3DHH7-F1
#
_entry.id   AF-A0A0C3DHH7-F1
#
_cell.length_a   1.000
_cell.length_b   1.000
_cell.length_c   1.000
_cell.angle_alpha   90.00
_cell.angle_beta   90.00
_cell.angle_gamma   90.00
#
_symmetry.space_group_name_H-M   'P 1'
#
loop_
_entity.id
_entity.type
_entity.pdbx_description
1 polymer ?
#
loop_
_entity_poly.entity_id
_entity_poly.type
_entity_poly.pdbx_seq_one_letter_code
_entity_poly.pdbx_strand_id
1 'polypeptide(L)'
;MASGTADDSLTISLQKLVKTLKAGEAWRSTPSALLEKLYEFESSQFLPRGAAALTAKLKGKESSLNANGIHLKFGRDSERHVMIYSK
;
A
#
# COMPACT_ATOMS: atom_id res chain seq x y z
N MET A 1 3.76 -13.65 18.94
CA MET A 1 3.60 -14.23 17.59
C MET A 1 2.20 -13.91 17.08
N ALA A 2 2.05 -12.89 16.22
CA ALA A 2 0.83 -12.55 15.47
C ALA A 2 1.14 -11.49 14.40
N SER A 3 2.21 -11.68 13.62
CA SER A 3 2.65 -10.70 12.60
C SER A 3 2.82 -11.32 11.22
N GLY A 4 2.16 -12.45 10.95
CA GLY A 4 2.15 -13.08 9.63
C GLY A 4 0.93 -12.68 8.80
N THR A 5 -0.29 -12.82 9.35
CA THR A 5 -1.54 -12.66 8.59
C THR A 5 -1.88 -11.22 8.20
N ALA A 6 -1.81 -10.27 9.14
CA ALA A 6 -2.01 -8.84 8.84
C ALA A 6 -0.86 -8.25 8.00
N ASP A 7 0.24 -8.99 7.89
CA ASP A 7 1.38 -8.64 7.08
C ASP A 7 1.13 -9.04 5.62
N ASP A 8 0.66 -10.28 5.45
CA ASP A 8 0.28 -10.89 4.18
C ASP A 8 -0.87 -10.13 3.50
N SER A 9 -1.95 -9.82 4.25
CA SER A 9 -3.13 -9.11 3.70
C SER A 9 -2.78 -7.73 3.12
N LEU A 10 -1.85 -7.00 3.73
CA LEU A 10 -1.40 -5.70 3.19
C LEU A 10 -0.64 -5.90 1.87
N THR A 11 0.25 -6.86 1.81
CA THR A 11 1.01 -7.16 0.59
C THR A 11 0.07 -7.65 -0.53
N ILE A 12 -0.87 -8.54 -0.21
CA ILE A 12 -1.88 -9.04 -1.16
C ILE A 12 -2.76 -7.92 -1.70
N SER A 13 -3.29 -7.05 -0.83
CA SER A 13 -4.12 -5.92 -1.26
C SER A 13 -3.35 -4.93 -2.14
N LEU A 14 -2.08 -4.67 -1.84
CA LEU A 14 -1.21 -3.86 -2.71
C LEU A 14 -0.93 -4.54 -4.05
N GLN A 15 -0.71 -5.86 -4.07
CA GLN A 15 -0.56 -6.62 -5.32
C GLN A 15 -1.84 -6.57 -6.17
N LYS A 16 -3.01 -6.72 -5.54
CA LYS A 16 -4.30 -6.57 -6.22
C LYS A 16 -4.46 -5.18 -6.81
N LEU A 17 -4.17 -4.12 -6.03
CA LEU A 17 -4.18 -2.74 -6.51
C LEU A 17 -3.27 -2.56 -7.71
N VAL A 18 -2.01 -3.00 -7.62
CA VAL A 18 -1.04 -2.92 -8.72
C VAL A 18 -1.52 -3.67 -9.97
N LYS A 19 -2.14 -4.84 -9.81
CA LYS A 19 -2.74 -5.60 -10.92
C LYS A 19 -3.91 -4.88 -11.58
N THR A 20 -4.58 -3.96 -10.89
CA THR A 20 -5.61 -3.10 -11.50
C THR A 20 -5.01 -1.93 -12.29
N LEU A 21 -3.74 -1.60 -12.08
CA LEU A 21 -3.04 -0.55 -12.82
C LEU A 21 -2.57 -1.09 -14.17
N LYS A 22 -2.65 -0.25 -15.20
CA LYS A 22 -2.08 -0.58 -16.52
C LYS A 22 -0.54 -0.51 -16.46
N ALA A 23 0.12 -1.17 -17.41
CA ALA A 23 1.58 -1.12 -17.53
C ALA A 23 2.06 0.34 -17.66
N GLY A 24 2.96 0.78 -16.77
CA GLY A 24 3.46 2.15 -16.71
C GLY A 24 2.55 3.15 -15.97
N GLU A 25 1.40 2.70 -15.48
CA GLU A 25 0.50 3.53 -14.67
C GLU A 25 0.91 3.48 -13.18
N ALA A 26 0.88 4.63 -12.53
CA ALA A 26 1.17 4.76 -11.12
C ALA A 26 -0.08 5.27 -10.40
N TRP A 27 -0.48 4.57 -9.34
CA TRP A 27 -1.54 5.04 -8.46
C TRP A 27 -0.97 6.10 -7.53
N ARG A 28 -1.48 7.32 -7.57
CA ARG A 28 -1.04 8.43 -6.70
C ARG A 28 -2.24 9.03 -5.98
N SER A 29 -2.25 8.97 -4.65
CA SER A 29 -3.23 9.69 -3.84
C SER A 29 -2.76 9.88 -2.40
N THR A 30 -3.64 10.35 -1.52
CA THR A 30 -3.34 10.48 -0.08
C THR A 30 -3.27 9.10 0.59
N PRO A 31 -2.52 8.95 1.70
CA PRO A 31 -2.48 7.71 2.47
C PRO A 31 -3.85 7.27 3.00
N SER A 32 -4.77 8.22 3.23
CA SER A 32 -6.16 7.93 3.63
C SER A 32 -6.93 7.29 2.46
N ALA A 33 -6.87 7.89 1.28
CA ALA A 33 -7.50 7.33 0.09
C ALA A 33 -6.90 5.95 -0.28
N LEU A 34 -5.60 5.75 -0.03
CA LEU A 34 -4.98 4.44 -0.23
C LEU A 34 -5.60 3.42 0.71
N LEU A 35 -5.77 3.78 1.98
CA LEU A 35 -6.35 2.87 2.97
C LEU A 35 -7.77 2.47 2.59
N GLU A 36 -8.60 3.43 2.15
CA GLU A 36 -9.95 3.16 1.65
C GLU A 36 -9.93 2.24 0.44
N LYS A 37 -9.01 2.48 -0.51
CA LYS A 37 -8.82 1.61 -1.68
C LYS A 37 -8.42 0.19 -1.28
N LEU A 38 -7.57 0.03 -0.27
CA LEU A 38 -7.16 -1.29 0.22
C LEU A 38 -8.32 -2.03 0.92
N TYR A 39 -9.24 -1.30 1.58
CA TYR A 39 -10.45 -1.90 2.17
C TYR A 39 -11.41 -2.47 1.12
N GLU A 40 -11.34 -2.03 -0.15
CA GLU A 40 -12.09 -2.67 -1.24
C GLU A 40 -11.55 -4.06 -1.60
N PHE A 41 -10.27 -4.35 -1.29
CA PHE A 41 -9.62 -5.61 -1.66
C PHE A 41 -9.52 -6.62 -0.53
N GLU A 42 -9.47 -6.15 0.72
CA GLU A 42 -9.30 -6.95 1.93
C GLU A 42 -10.08 -6.36 3.12
N SER A 43 -10.51 -7.21 4.05
CA SER A 43 -11.23 -6.76 5.25
C SER A 43 -10.40 -5.83 6.12
N SER A 44 -11.03 -4.76 6.62
CA SER A 44 -10.41 -3.75 7.49
C SER A 44 -9.80 -4.31 8.79
N GLN A 45 -10.23 -5.49 9.22
CA GLN A 45 -9.68 -6.21 10.37
C GLN A 45 -8.21 -6.61 10.19
N PHE A 46 -7.76 -6.83 8.95
CA PHE A 46 -6.39 -7.24 8.63
C PHE A 46 -5.52 -6.09 8.10
N LEU A 47 -6.13 -4.93 7.89
CA LEU A 47 -5.48 -3.73 7.39
C LEU A 47 -5.22 -2.72 8.53
N PRO A 48 -4.27 -1.79 8.34
CA PRO A 48 -3.95 -0.79 9.35
C PRO A 48 -5.15 0.14 9.59
N ARG A 49 -5.54 0.37 10.85
CA ARG A 49 -6.71 1.21 11.20
C ARG A 49 -6.56 2.72 10.91
N GLY A 50 -5.49 3.15 10.24
CA GLY A 50 -5.28 4.55 9.93
C GLY A 50 -4.12 4.82 8.98
N ALA A 51 -4.19 5.96 8.29
CA ALA A 51 -3.22 6.44 7.32
C ALA A 51 -1.77 6.48 7.85
N ALA A 52 -1.58 6.86 9.11
CA ALA A 52 -0.27 6.90 9.75
C ALA A 52 0.32 5.49 9.97
N ALA A 53 -0.50 4.56 10.47
CA ALA A 53 -0.11 3.16 10.66
C ALA A 53 0.17 2.46 9.33
N LEU A 54 -0.63 2.75 8.30
CA LEU A 54 -0.39 2.30 6.93
C LEU A 54 0.97 2.79 6.43
N THR A 55 1.23 4.10 6.51
CA THR A 55 2.51 4.67 6.07
C THR A 55 3.70 4.06 6.81
N ALA A 56 3.59 3.86 8.13
CA ALA A 56 4.64 3.23 8.93
C ALA A 56 4.90 1.78 8.49
N LYS A 57 3.85 0.99 8.25
CA LYS A 57 3.97 -0.39 7.74
C LYS A 57 4.57 -0.43 6.33
N LEU A 58 4.13 0.45 5.44
CA LEU A 58 4.63 0.52 4.07
C LEU A 58 6.14 0.81 4.06
N LYS A 59 6.60 1.77 4.88
CA LYS A 59 8.03 2.05 5.06
C LYS A 59 8.80 0.88 5.68
N GLY A 60 8.22 0.24 6.70
CA GLY A 60 8.83 -0.92 7.35
C GLY A 60 8.98 -2.14 6.45
N LYS A 61 8.18 -2.23 5.39
CA LYS A 61 8.20 -3.34 4.42
C LYS A 61 8.64 -2.95 3.02
N GLU A 62 9.19 -1.75 2.85
CA GLU A 62 9.54 -1.24 1.53
C GLU A 62 10.43 -2.23 0.77
N SER A 63 11.40 -2.84 1.44
CA SER A 63 12.26 -3.88 0.86
C SER A 63 11.49 -5.12 0.40
N SER A 64 10.55 -5.64 1.19
CA SER A 64 9.75 -6.81 0.84
C SER A 64 8.77 -6.51 -0.29
N LEU A 65 8.17 -5.32 -0.31
CA LEU A 65 7.27 -4.88 -1.36
C LEU A 65 8.02 -4.70 -2.68
N ASN A 66 9.20 -4.10 -2.63
CA ASN A 66 10.08 -3.94 -3.77
C ASN A 66 10.52 -5.29 -4.37
N ALA A 67 10.84 -6.29 -3.52
CA ALA A 67 11.11 -7.65 -3.97
C ALA A 67 9.92 -8.33 -4.67
N ASN A 68 8.68 -7.89 -4.37
CA ASN A 68 7.45 -8.32 -5.02
C ASN A 68 7.06 -7.45 -6.23
N GLY A 69 7.94 -6.55 -6.68
CA GLY A 69 7.68 -5.63 -7.80
C GLY A 69 6.78 -4.45 -7.46
N ILE A 70 6.44 -4.25 -6.19
CA ILE A 70 5.63 -3.12 -5.71
C ILE A 70 6.57 -2.01 -5.25
N HIS A 71 6.62 -0.93 -6.00
CA HIS A 71 7.42 0.24 -5.64
C HIS A 71 6.53 1.32 -5.03
N LEU A 72 7.02 1.90 -3.94
CA LEU A 72 6.36 2.95 -3.20
C LEU A 72 7.20 4.23 -3.29
N LYS A 73 6.54 5.36 -3.49
CA LYS A 73 7.16 6.68 -3.40
C LYS A 73 6.30 7.60 -2.58
N PHE A 74 6.82 8.03 -1.45
CA PHE A 74 6.17 9.01 -0.59
C PHE A 74 6.61 10.41 -1.00
N GLY A 75 5.66 11.32 -1.12
CA GLY A 75 5.93 12.71 -1.46
C GLY A 75 5.07 13.68 -0.67
N ARG A 76 5.44 14.95 -0.73
CA ARG A 76 4.66 16.06 -0.20
C ARG A 76 4.57 17.10 -1.29
N ASP A 77 3.35 17.34 -1.76
CA ASP A 77 3.06 18.36 -2.77
C ASP A 77 2.34 19.50 -2.04
N SER A 78 1.03 19.69 -2.28
CA SER A 78 0.16 20.41 -1.33
C SER A 78 -0.19 19.57 -0.09
N GLU A 79 -0.32 18.25 -0.25
CA GLU A 79 -0.57 17.29 0.84
C GLU A 79 0.39 16.08 0.77
N ARG A 80 0.44 15.31 1.86
CA ARG A 80 1.19 14.03 1.89
C ARG A 80 0.53 13.06 0.94
N HIS A 81 1.27 12.55 -0.02
CA HIS A 81 0.80 11.56 -0.99
C HIS A 81 1.71 10.35 -1.02
N VAL A 82 1.12 9.22 -1.43
CA VAL A 82 1.79 7.96 -1.70
C VAL A 82 1.52 7.59 -3.15
N MET A 83 2.60 7.26 -3.84
CA MET A 83 2.58 6.76 -5.20
C MET A 83 2.98 5.29 -5.18
N ILE A 84 2.19 4.45 -5.87
CA ILE A 84 2.38 3.01 -5.97
C ILE A 84 2.45 2.68 -7.45
N TYR A 85 3.49 1.96 -7.85
CA TYR A 85 3.68 1.54 -9.23
C TYR A 85 4.37 0.19 -9.26
N SER A 86 4.14 -0.54 -10.36
CA SER A 86 4.93 -1.72 -10.71
C SER A 86 5.83 -1.39 -11.86
N LYS A 87 7.07 -1.89 -11.77
CA LYS A 87 8.03 -1.82 -12.86
C LYS A 87 7.90 -3.04 -13.76
#